data_AF-A0A0M0WX40-F1
#
_entry.id   AF-A0A0M0WX40-F1
#
_cell.length_a   1.000
_cell.length_b   1.000
_cell.length_c   1.000
_cell.angle_alpha   90.00
_cell.angle_beta   90.00
_cell.angle_gamma   90.00
#
_symmetry.space_group_name_H-M   'P 1'
#
loop_
_entity.id
_entity.type
_entity.pdbx_description
1 polymer ?
#
loop_
_entity_poly.entity_id
_entity_poly.type
_entity_poly.pdbx_seq_one_letter_code
_entity_poly.pdbx_strand_id
1 'polypeptide(L)'
;MILNFKSTPLITRIERNFDANEINTSFQTNIPTRLIEFWNFFEEVTFENGINIYGFNIAVERNGLYGVSVYAPDYILIGDDGGGQGVFLKKNSDQLNVFYQDLGALSSPLYSLDIDLFSWLENNPVIDEKNVPSVELDLIDEVKVYVVRVPNDANKFIMDIRKCFNLKLSIKDIREKLNGLPFLVIQDIKLMKYGKTIEILNQKYNCLEVYNSKNVILISPVKN
;
A
#
# COMPACT_ATOMS: atom_id res chain seq x y z
N MET A 1 -4.34 -30.27 -9.40
CA MET A 1 -4.89 -29.23 -8.50
C MET A 1 -6.42 -29.22 -8.57
N ILE A 2 -7.11 -29.16 -7.43
CA ILE A 2 -8.57 -28.91 -7.34
C ILE A 2 -8.76 -27.61 -6.55
N LEU A 3 -9.50 -26.66 -7.11
CA LEU A 3 -9.89 -25.42 -6.44
C LEU A 3 -11.38 -25.46 -6.14
N ASN A 4 -11.75 -25.20 -4.88
CA ASN A 4 -13.13 -25.24 -4.43
C ASN A 4 -13.69 -23.82 -4.32
N PHE A 5 -14.10 -23.27 -5.47
CA PHE A 5 -14.63 -21.91 -5.53
C PHE A 5 -16.01 -21.81 -4.86
N LYS A 6 -16.19 -20.80 -4.00
CA LYS A 6 -17.52 -20.45 -3.44
C LYS A 6 -18.45 -19.78 -4.46
N SER A 7 -17.89 -19.16 -5.48
CA SER A 7 -18.60 -18.67 -6.67
C SER A 7 -18.24 -19.54 -7.88
N THR A 8 -18.93 -19.32 -9.00
CA THR A 8 -18.65 -20.03 -10.25
C THR A 8 -17.86 -19.10 -11.19
N PRO A 9 -16.51 -19.07 -11.13
CA PRO A 9 -15.74 -18.30 -12.10
C PRO A 9 -15.89 -18.90 -13.50
N LEU A 10 -15.70 -18.07 -14.52
CA LEU A 10 -15.43 -18.52 -15.87
C LEU A 10 -13.99 -19.04 -15.92
N ILE A 11 -13.83 -20.32 -16.28
CA ILE A 11 -12.53 -20.98 -16.30
C ILE A 11 -12.20 -21.40 -17.72
N THR A 12 -11.10 -20.87 -18.24
CA THR A 12 -10.46 -21.38 -19.46
C THR A 12 -9.36 -22.34 -19.05
N ARG A 13 -9.57 -23.63 -19.32
CA ARG A 13 -8.61 -24.69 -19.00
C ARG A 13 -7.66 -24.94 -20.17
N ILE A 14 -6.46 -25.34 -19.82
CA ILE A 14 -5.45 -25.87 -20.74
C ILE A 14 -4.66 -26.93 -20.00
N GLU A 15 -4.12 -27.91 -20.71
CA GLU A 15 -3.21 -28.89 -20.12
C GLU A 15 -1.82 -28.67 -20.69
N ARG A 16 -0.87 -28.41 -19.80
CA ARG A 16 0.54 -28.20 -20.13
C ARG A 16 1.40 -29.02 -19.19
N ASN A 17 2.64 -29.23 -19.62
CA ASN A 17 3.66 -29.90 -18.83
C ASN A 17 4.89 -29.01 -18.75
N PHE A 18 4.71 -27.78 -18.25
CA PHE A 18 5.83 -26.90 -17.96
C PHE A 18 6.66 -27.53 -16.84
N ASP A 19 7.96 -27.59 -17.06
CA ASP A 19 8.89 -27.86 -15.97
C ASP A 19 9.14 -26.59 -15.14
N ALA A 20 9.59 -26.76 -13.91
CA ALA A 20 9.85 -25.63 -13.03
C ALA A 20 10.96 -24.70 -13.56
N ASN A 21 11.91 -25.21 -14.35
CA ASN A 21 13.03 -24.41 -14.85
C ASN A 21 12.56 -23.42 -15.93
N GLU A 22 11.67 -23.84 -16.82
CA GLU A 22 11.09 -22.99 -17.86
C GLU A 22 10.38 -21.79 -17.23
N ILE A 23 9.52 -22.04 -16.26
CA ILE A 23 8.76 -21.00 -15.56
C ILE A 23 9.70 -20.09 -14.75
N ASN A 24 10.63 -20.67 -13.98
CA ASN A 24 11.56 -19.92 -13.15
C ASN A 24 12.45 -18.99 -13.99
N THR A 25 12.81 -19.41 -15.20
CA THR A 25 13.63 -18.61 -16.13
C THR A 25 12.87 -17.37 -16.59
N SER A 26 11.59 -17.50 -16.93
CA SER A 26 10.76 -16.38 -17.41
C SER A 26 10.59 -15.27 -16.37
N PHE A 27 10.50 -15.60 -15.09
CA PHE A 27 10.31 -14.62 -14.00
C PHE A 27 11.58 -14.31 -13.20
N GLN A 28 12.68 -15.00 -13.48
CA GLN A 28 13.97 -14.88 -12.77
C GLN A 28 13.84 -15.07 -11.26
N THR A 29 13.02 -16.03 -10.84
CA THR A 29 12.80 -16.38 -9.44
C THR A 29 12.39 -17.85 -9.35
N ASN A 30 12.55 -18.44 -8.17
CA ASN A 30 11.87 -19.70 -7.87
C ASN A 30 10.36 -19.45 -7.74
N ILE A 31 9.56 -20.24 -8.43
CA ILE A 31 8.10 -20.22 -8.36
C ILE A 31 7.60 -21.39 -7.49
N PRO A 32 6.74 -21.14 -6.49
CA PRO A 32 6.17 -22.21 -5.68
C PRO A 32 5.39 -23.21 -6.53
N THR A 33 5.52 -24.51 -6.21
CA THR A 33 4.90 -25.62 -6.96
C THR A 33 3.40 -25.45 -7.16
N ARG A 34 2.67 -24.89 -6.20
CA ARG A 34 1.22 -24.64 -6.33
C ARG A 34 0.88 -23.68 -7.46
N LEU A 35 1.72 -22.68 -7.74
CA LEU A 35 1.53 -21.77 -8.87
C LEU A 35 1.91 -22.42 -10.21
N ILE A 36 2.95 -23.27 -10.21
CA ILE A 36 3.29 -24.10 -11.38
C ILE A 36 2.13 -25.03 -11.74
N GLU A 37 1.56 -25.71 -10.76
CA GLU A 37 0.37 -26.55 -10.95
C GLU A 37 -0.80 -25.74 -11.51
N PHE A 38 -1.05 -24.54 -10.99
CA PHE A 38 -2.08 -23.67 -11.53
C PHE A 38 -1.83 -23.37 -13.03
N TRP A 39 -0.63 -22.93 -13.39
CA TRP A 39 -0.29 -22.61 -14.78
C TRP A 39 -0.26 -23.80 -15.75
N ASN A 40 -0.15 -25.02 -15.23
CA ASN A 40 -0.29 -26.24 -16.03
C ASN A 40 -1.75 -26.61 -16.36
N PHE A 41 -2.73 -26.09 -15.62
CA PHE A 41 -4.15 -26.46 -15.76
C PHE A 41 -5.09 -25.31 -16.16
N PHE A 42 -4.65 -24.06 -16.06
CA PHE A 42 -5.47 -22.88 -16.27
C PHE A 42 -4.80 -21.89 -17.22
N GLU A 43 -5.55 -21.47 -18.24
CA GLU A 43 -5.17 -20.38 -19.12
C GLU A 43 -5.71 -19.05 -18.62
N GLU A 44 -6.89 -19.06 -17.99
CA GLU A 44 -7.50 -17.89 -17.39
C GLU A 44 -8.58 -18.32 -16.38
N VAL A 45 -8.69 -17.58 -15.28
CA VAL A 45 -9.77 -17.73 -14.28
C VAL A 45 -10.37 -16.36 -13.99
N THR A 46 -11.60 -16.14 -14.45
CA THR A 46 -12.27 -14.84 -14.39
C THR A 46 -13.51 -14.92 -13.50
N PHE A 47 -13.61 -14.01 -12.54
CA PHE A 47 -14.76 -13.89 -11.63
C PHE A 47 -15.72 -12.79 -12.13
N GLU A 48 -17.01 -12.91 -11.79
CA GLU A 48 -18.04 -11.95 -12.21
C GLU A 48 -17.78 -10.51 -11.75
N ASN A 49 -17.00 -10.34 -10.68
CA ASN A 49 -16.62 -9.04 -10.15
C ASN A 49 -15.40 -8.40 -10.84
N GLY A 50 -14.90 -9.00 -11.92
CA GLY A 50 -13.79 -8.47 -12.71
C GLY A 50 -12.42 -9.03 -12.36
N ILE A 51 -12.26 -9.72 -11.21
CA ILE A 51 -10.99 -10.37 -10.89
C ILE A 51 -10.65 -11.40 -11.97
N ASN A 52 -9.48 -11.24 -12.57
CA ASN A 52 -8.94 -12.12 -13.59
C ASN A 52 -7.56 -12.62 -13.18
N ILE A 53 -7.35 -13.93 -13.16
CA ILE A 53 -6.05 -14.56 -12.91
C ILE A 53 -5.52 -15.18 -14.19
N TYR A 54 -4.31 -14.80 -14.55
CA TYR A 54 -3.65 -15.16 -15.80
C TYR A 54 -3.03 -16.56 -15.76
N GLY A 55 -3.18 -17.28 -16.86
CA GLY A 55 -2.29 -18.38 -17.23
C GLY A 55 -0.88 -17.89 -17.52
N PHE A 56 0.07 -18.83 -17.64
CA PHE A 56 1.50 -18.51 -17.74
C PHE A 56 1.86 -17.55 -18.87
N ASN A 57 1.39 -17.83 -20.09
CA ASN A 57 1.74 -17.01 -21.26
C ASN A 57 1.23 -15.58 -21.12
N ILE A 58 -0.01 -15.41 -20.65
CA ILE A 58 -0.63 -14.11 -20.40
C ILE A 58 0.15 -13.38 -19.30
N ALA A 59 0.53 -14.07 -18.22
CA ALA A 59 1.32 -13.48 -17.15
C ALA A 59 2.67 -12.97 -17.67
N VAL A 60 3.40 -13.76 -18.47
CA VAL A 60 4.68 -13.35 -19.07
C VAL A 60 4.51 -12.11 -19.95
N GLU A 61 3.53 -12.12 -20.85
CA GLU A 61 3.23 -10.99 -21.73
C GLU A 61 2.91 -9.72 -20.93
N ARG A 62 2.01 -9.82 -19.94
CA ARG A 62 1.57 -8.69 -19.13
C ARG A 62 2.67 -8.11 -18.25
N ASN A 63 3.54 -8.96 -17.68
CA ASN A 63 4.71 -8.46 -16.93
C ASN A 63 5.64 -7.63 -17.82
N GLY A 64 5.82 -8.04 -19.08
CA GLY A 64 6.58 -7.28 -20.07
C GLY A 64 5.90 -5.96 -20.44
N LEU A 65 4.60 -6.00 -20.74
CA LEU A 65 3.81 -4.84 -21.14
C LEU A 65 3.82 -3.71 -20.10
N TYR A 66 3.66 -4.07 -18.81
CA TYR A 66 3.64 -3.10 -17.71
C TYR A 66 5.04 -2.80 -17.14
N GLY A 67 6.11 -3.37 -17.71
CA GLY A 67 7.47 -3.12 -17.23
C GLY A 67 7.69 -3.50 -15.77
N VAL A 68 7.04 -4.58 -15.30
CA VAL A 68 7.03 -4.95 -13.87
C VAL A 68 8.44 -5.15 -13.33
N SER A 69 9.36 -5.71 -14.12
CA SER A 69 10.77 -5.87 -13.72
C SER A 69 11.51 -4.56 -13.46
N VAL A 70 11.00 -3.43 -13.98
CA VAL A 70 11.58 -2.10 -13.79
C VAL A 70 10.92 -1.39 -12.60
N TYR A 71 9.60 -1.37 -12.55
CA TYR A 71 8.85 -0.56 -11.58
C TYR A 71 8.54 -1.29 -10.26
N ALA A 72 8.45 -2.62 -10.29
CA ALA A 72 8.20 -3.49 -9.14
C ALA A 72 9.07 -4.77 -9.21
N PRO A 73 10.41 -4.65 -9.17
CA PRO A 73 11.35 -5.74 -9.48
C PRO A 73 11.20 -6.99 -8.60
N ASP A 74 10.72 -6.80 -7.37
CA ASP A 74 10.51 -7.86 -6.38
C ASP A 74 9.18 -8.61 -6.54
N TYR A 75 8.40 -8.29 -7.57
CA TYR A 75 7.05 -8.80 -7.75
C TYR A 75 6.82 -9.41 -9.13
N ILE A 76 5.77 -10.24 -9.23
CA ILE A 76 5.26 -10.83 -10.47
C ILE A 76 3.78 -10.47 -10.57
N LEU A 77 3.37 -9.89 -11.70
CA LEU A 77 1.96 -9.68 -12.03
C LEU A 77 1.33 -11.02 -12.44
N ILE A 78 0.23 -11.40 -11.80
CA ILE A 78 -0.47 -12.68 -12.02
C ILE A 78 -1.95 -12.51 -12.40
N GLY A 79 -2.47 -11.28 -12.38
CA GLY A 79 -3.87 -11.00 -12.66
C GLY A 79 -4.19 -9.51 -12.59
N ASP A 80 -5.47 -9.18 -12.75
CA ASP A 80 -6.01 -7.81 -12.59
C ASP A 80 -7.47 -7.86 -12.10
N ASP A 81 -8.07 -6.69 -11.85
CA ASP A 81 -9.47 -6.54 -11.45
C ASP A 81 -10.42 -6.03 -12.55
N GLY A 82 -9.92 -5.87 -13.77
CA GLY A 82 -10.61 -5.23 -14.89
C GLY A 82 -10.76 -3.71 -14.77
N GLY A 83 -10.46 -3.13 -13.61
CA GLY A 83 -10.56 -1.70 -13.27
C GLY A 83 -9.22 -0.95 -13.28
N GLY A 84 -8.11 -1.67 -13.44
CA GLY A 84 -6.76 -1.10 -13.53
C GLY A 84 -5.83 -1.50 -12.39
N GLN A 85 -6.34 -2.20 -11.36
CA GLN A 85 -5.52 -2.77 -10.31
C GLN A 85 -4.91 -4.08 -10.79
N GLY A 86 -3.59 -4.21 -10.65
CA GLY A 86 -2.88 -5.47 -10.88
C GLY A 86 -2.86 -6.32 -9.62
N VAL A 87 -2.86 -7.64 -9.78
CA VAL A 87 -2.70 -8.64 -8.72
C VAL A 87 -1.30 -9.24 -8.81
N PHE A 88 -0.55 -9.22 -7.72
CA PHE A 88 0.86 -9.58 -7.70
C PHE A 88 1.20 -10.62 -6.63
N LEU A 89 2.33 -11.30 -6.84
CA LEU A 89 3.02 -12.13 -5.85
C LEU A 89 4.45 -11.63 -5.67
N LYS A 90 5.01 -11.85 -4.48
CA LYS A 90 6.41 -11.51 -4.19
C LYS A 90 7.35 -12.59 -4.73
N LYS A 91 8.43 -12.19 -5.40
CA LYS A 91 9.53 -13.08 -5.81
C LYS A 91 10.29 -13.61 -4.60
N ASN A 92 10.99 -14.72 -4.79
CA ASN A 92 11.82 -15.38 -3.77
C ASN A 92 11.07 -15.64 -2.44
N SER A 93 9.78 -15.92 -2.53
CA SER A 93 8.90 -16.23 -1.41
C SER A 93 8.22 -17.57 -1.66
N ASP A 94 8.26 -18.47 -0.69
CA ASP A 94 7.48 -19.71 -0.72
C ASP A 94 5.99 -19.45 -0.43
N GLN A 95 5.68 -18.30 0.15
CA GLN A 95 4.32 -17.85 0.41
C GLN A 95 3.74 -17.16 -0.82
N LEU A 96 2.50 -17.51 -1.16
CA LEU A 96 1.74 -16.94 -2.27
C LEU A 96 0.80 -15.84 -1.76
N ASN A 97 1.29 -14.95 -0.89
CA ASN A 97 0.50 -13.84 -0.39
C ASN A 97 0.17 -12.87 -1.53
N VAL A 98 -1.09 -12.45 -1.60
CA VAL A 98 -1.58 -11.55 -2.65
C VAL A 98 -1.19 -10.10 -2.35
N PHE A 99 -0.69 -9.43 -3.38
CA PHE A 99 -0.42 -8.00 -3.41
C PHE A 99 -1.23 -7.33 -4.53
N TYR A 100 -1.42 -6.03 -4.45
CA TYR A 100 -2.08 -5.25 -5.50
C TYR A 100 -1.55 -3.82 -5.59
N GLN A 101 -1.71 -3.21 -6.76
CA GLN A 101 -1.50 -1.78 -7.01
C GLN A 101 -2.04 -1.39 -8.39
N ASP A 102 -2.34 -0.10 -8.57
CA ASP A 102 -2.72 0.49 -9.85
C ASP A 102 -1.60 0.29 -10.89
N LEU A 103 -1.94 -0.34 -12.02
CA LEU A 103 -1.01 -0.64 -13.11
C LEU A 103 -0.50 0.61 -13.83
N GLY A 104 -1.24 1.72 -13.78
CA GLY A 104 -0.86 3.03 -14.29
C GLY A 104 0.05 3.84 -13.36
N ALA A 105 0.20 3.42 -12.11
CA ALA A 105 1.04 4.07 -11.09
C ALA A 105 1.98 3.09 -10.36
N LEU A 106 2.40 2.03 -11.05
CA LEU A 106 3.20 0.95 -10.49
C LEU A 106 4.52 1.46 -9.86
N SER A 107 4.73 1.15 -8.59
CA SER A 107 5.94 1.45 -7.83
C SER A 107 6.07 0.57 -6.58
N SER A 108 7.28 0.09 -6.29
CA SER A 108 7.56 -0.68 -5.08
C SER A 108 7.66 0.21 -3.83
N PRO A 109 7.14 -0.20 -2.65
CA PRO A 109 6.46 -1.47 -2.37
C PRO A 109 4.97 -1.48 -2.76
N LEU A 110 4.43 -2.67 -3.06
CA LEU A 110 3.00 -2.89 -3.34
C LEU A 110 2.19 -3.13 -2.06
N TYR A 111 0.87 -2.93 -2.11
CA TYR A 111 -0.04 -3.22 -1.00
C TYR A 111 -0.25 -4.71 -0.86
N SER A 112 -0.31 -5.22 0.38
CA SER A 112 -0.60 -6.62 0.66
C SER A 112 -2.03 -6.79 1.16
N LEU A 113 -2.70 -7.84 0.70
CA LEU A 113 -3.98 -8.29 1.25
C LEU A 113 -3.81 -9.25 2.45
N ASP A 114 -2.57 -9.62 2.78
CA ASP A 114 -2.23 -10.58 3.84
C ASP A 114 -3.04 -11.90 3.77
N ILE A 115 -3.26 -12.38 2.54
CA ILE A 115 -4.02 -13.61 2.26
C ILE A 115 -3.32 -14.43 1.18
N ASP A 116 -3.28 -15.76 1.35
CA ASP A 116 -2.77 -16.71 0.36
C ASP A 116 -3.65 -16.69 -0.91
N LEU A 117 -3.02 -16.68 -2.08
CA LEU A 117 -3.69 -16.61 -3.40
C LEU A 117 -4.84 -17.59 -3.51
N PHE A 118 -4.61 -18.88 -3.27
CA PHE A 118 -5.65 -19.87 -3.51
C PHE A 118 -6.77 -19.80 -2.46
N SER A 119 -6.41 -19.45 -1.23
CA SER A 119 -7.41 -19.13 -0.20
C SER A 119 -8.28 -17.94 -0.63
N TRP A 120 -7.68 -16.90 -1.22
CA TRP A 120 -8.41 -15.73 -1.74
C TRP A 120 -9.32 -16.11 -2.92
N LEU A 121 -8.82 -16.88 -3.89
CA LEU A 121 -9.60 -17.34 -5.04
C LEU A 121 -10.80 -18.21 -4.66
N GLU A 122 -10.65 -19.10 -3.68
CA GLU A 122 -11.75 -19.95 -3.20
C GLU A 122 -12.85 -19.15 -2.48
N ASN A 123 -12.53 -17.94 -1.98
CA ASN A 123 -13.40 -17.17 -1.10
C ASN A 123 -13.96 -15.88 -1.72
N ASN A 124 -14.29 -15.90 -3.02
CA ASN A 124 -14.82 -14.75 -3.78
C ASN A 124 -13.83 -13.57 -3.73
N PRO A 125 -12.74 -13.64 -4.52
CA PRO A 125 -11.64 -12.69 -4.43
C PRO A 125 -12.13 -11.28 -4.73
N VAL A 126 -11.74 -10.30 -3.91
CA VAL A 126 -12.03 -8.88 -4.11
C VAL A 126 -10.78 -8.09 -3.73
N ILE A 127 -10.43 -7.09 -4.55
CA ILE A 127 -9.50 -6.02 -4.18
C ILE A 127 -10.37 -4.88 -3.64
N ASP A 128 -10.53 -4.82 -2.31
CA ASP A 128 -11.26 -3.72 -1.70
C ASP A 128 -10.25 -2.61 -1.39
N GLU A 129 -10.31 -1.50 -2.13
CA GLU A 129 -9.52 -0.30 -1.83
C GLU A 129 -9.73 0.21 -0.40
N LYS A 130 -10.81 -0.19 0.29
CA LYS A 130 -11.02 0.12 1.72
C LYS A 130 -10.17 -0.72 2.68
N ASN A 131 -9.54 -1.78 2.18
CA ASN A 131 -8.56 -2.61 2.91
C ASN A 131 -7.11 -2.26 2.56
N VAL A 132 -6.87 -1.11 1.92
CA VAL A 132 -5.56 -0.44 2.02
C VAL A 132 -5.24 -0.34 3.52
N PRO A 133 -4.06 -0.81 4.00
CA PRO A 133 -3.65 -0.56 5.38
C PRO A 133 -3.91 0.91 5.66
N SER A 134 -4.71 1.20 6.69
CA SER A 134 -5.30 2.51 6.97
C SER A 134 -4.34 3.69 6.85
N VAL A 135 -3.04 3.42 6.96
CA VAL A 135 -1.91 4.30 6.64
C VAL A 135 -2.10 5.13 5.37
N GLU A 136 -2.69 4.61 4.29
CA GLU A 136 -2.78 5.37 3.02
C GLU A 136 -4.09 6.12 2.79
N LEU A 137 -5.23 5.60 3.23
CA LEU A 137 -6.47 6.39 3.31
C LEU A 137 -6.32 7.55 4.31
N ASP A 138 -5.48 7.39 5.33
CA ASP A 138 -5.13 8.44 6.29
C ASP A 138 -4.21 9.53 5.68
N LEU A 139 -3.60 9.31 4.51
CA LEU A 139 -2.82 10.32 3.79
C LEU A 139 -3.68 11.26 2.93
N ILE A 140 -4.91 10.84 2.60
CA ILE A 140 -5.89 11.61 1.82
C ILE A 140 -6.79 12.45 2.74
N ASP A 141 -7.02 12.00 3.96
CA ASP A 141 -7.84 12.70 4.95
C ASP A 141 -7.24 14.04 5.39
N GLU A 142 -8.14 14.99 5.64
CA GLU A 142 -7.84 16.23 6.34
C GLU A 142 -7.39 15.91 7.78
N VAL A 143 -6.17 16.30 8.13
CA VAL A 143 -5.55 16.01 9.43
C VAL A 143 -5.53 17.22 10.36
N LYS A 144 -5.46 16.93 11.65
CA LYS A 144 -5.26 17.91 12.73
C LYS A 144 -3.86 17.76 13.30
N VAL A 145 -3.14 18.87 13.44
CA VAL A 145 -1.79 18.90 14.01
C VAL A 145 -1.84 19.59 15.37
N TYR A 146 -1.39 18.87 16.40
CA TYR A 146 -1.31 19.36 17.77
C TYR A 146 0.14 19.48 18.23
N VAL A 147 0.43 20.47 19.08
CA VAL A 147 1.59 20.40 19.96
C VAL A 147 1.16 19.71 21.25
N VAL A 148 1.85 18.64 21.60
CA VAL A 148 1.49 17.78 22.74
C VAL A 148 2.55 17.73 23.83
N ARG A 149 3.75 18.26 23.54
CA ARG A 149 4.84 18.41 24.51
C ARG A 149 5.50 19.78 24.32
N VAL A 150 6.17 20.27 25.37
CA VAL A 150 6.93 21.51 25.26
C VAL A 150 8.15 21.25 24.37
N PRO A 151 8.34 22.02 23.27
CA PRO A 151 9.50 21.85 22.39
C PRO A 151 10.80 22.17 23.14
N ASN A 152 11.86 21.42 22.83
CA ASN A 152 13.19 21.63 23.41
C ASN A 152 13.77 23.04 23.16
N ASP A 153 13.39 23.70 22.05
CA ASP A 153 13.69 25.10 21.75
C ASP A 153 12.42 25.83 21.29
N ALA A 154 11.70 26.41 22.25
CA ALA A 154 10.41 27.05 22.01
C ALA A 154 10.48 28.25 21.06
N ASN A 155 11.55 29.06 21.12
CA ASN A 155 11.64 30.27 20.31
C ASN A 155 11.83 29.93 18.83
N LYS A 156 12.74 29.00 18.53
CA LYS A 156 12.98 28.56 17.15
C LYS A 156 11.80 27.75 16.61
N PHE A 157 11.18 26.93 17.46
CA PHE A 157 9.96 26.21 17.11
C PHE A 157 8.84 27.14 16.67
N ILE A 158 8.55 28.21 17.42
CA ILE A 158 7.49 29.16 17.08
C ILE A 158 7.75 29.79 15.69
N MET A 159 9.00 30.15 15.38
CA MET A 159 9.34 30.71 14.08
C MET A 159 9.14 29.70 12.94
N ASP A 160 9.63 28.47 13.12
CA ASP A 160 9.57 27.43 12.11
C ASP A 160 8.11 27.00 11.85
N ILE A 161 7.33 26.74 12.90
CA ILE A 161 5.95 26.26 12.73
C ILE A 161 5.04 27.30 12.08
N ARG A 162 5.24 28.59 12.40
CA ARG A 162 4.55 29.68 11.72
C ARG A 162 4.87 29.73 10.24
N LYS A 163 6.15 29.59 9.88
CA LYS A 163 6.60 29.58 8.49
C LYS A 163 6.10 28.37 7.72
N CYS A 164 6.17 27.17 8.32
CA CYS A 164 5.76 25.91 7.70
C CYS A 164 4.27 25.87 7.37
N PHE A 165 3.41 26.35 8.28
CA PHE A 165 1.95 26.29 8.11
C PHE A 165 1.31 27.62 7.71
N ASN A 166 2.11 28.67 7.49
CA ASN A 166 1.62 30.03 7.22
C ASN A 166 0.57 30.49 8.26
N LEU A 167 0.87 30.28 9.55
CA LEU A 167 -0.10 30.50 10.63
C LEU A 167 -0.41 31.98 10.81
N LYS A 168 -1.71 32.29 10.95
CA LYS A 168 -2.19 33.64 11.31
C LYS A 168 -1.90 34.01 12.77
N LEU A 169 -1.70 33.02 13.65
CA LEU A 169 -1.38 33.22 15.06
C LEU A 169 -0.07 34.01 15.22
N SER A 170 -0.07 34.96 16.15
CA SER A 170 1.12 35.76 16.46
C SER A 170 2.16 34.94 17.25
N ILE A 171 3.41 35.44 17.35
CA ILE A 171 4.45 34.80 18.18
C ILE A 171 3.99 34.73 19.64
N LYS A 172 3.31 35.79 20.11
CA LYS A 172 2.79 35.88 21.47
C LYS A 172 1.69 34.84 21.70
N ASP A 173 0.76 34.70 20.77
CA ASP A 173 -0.38 33.78 20.89
C ASP A 173 0.11 32.32 20.99
N ILE A 174 1.08 31.93 20.14
CA ILE A 174 1.62 30.57 20.17
C ILE A 174 2.38 30.34 21.47
N ARG A 175 3.14 31.34 21.96
CA ARG A 175 3.84 31.23 23.24
C ARG A 175 2.88 31.06 24.42
N GLU A 176 1.76 31.78 24.42
CA GLU A 176 0.74 31.62 25.46
C GLU A 176 0.08 30.24 25.40
N LYS A 177 -0.24 29.74 24.19
CA LYS A 177 -0.82 28.40 24.00
C LYS A 177 0.12 27.26 24.39
N LEU A 178 1.44 27.44 24.27
CA LEU A 178 2.43 26.45 24.73
C LEU A 178 2.37 26.17 26.24
N ASN A 179 1.78 27.07 27.03
CA ASN A 179 1.57 26.86 28.47
C ASN A 179 0.39 25.93 28.78
N GLY A 180 -0.45 25.60 27.79
CA GLY A 180 -1.66 24.79 27.95
C GLY A 180 -1.76 23.72 26.86
N LEU A 181 -0.98 22.65 27.02
CA LEU A 181 -0.94 21.52 26.08
C LEU A 181 -2.03 20.46 26.40
N PRO A 182 -2.55 19.74 25.38
CA PRO A 182 -2.23 19.87 23.96
C PRO A 182 -2.90 21.09 23.32
N PHE A 183 -2.24 21.74 22.35
CA PHE A 183 -2.84 22.85 21.59
C PHE A 183 -2.92 22.53 20.10
N LEU A 184 -4.07 22.82 19.48
CA LEU A 184 -4.27 22.68 18.04
C LEU A 184 -3.54 23.79 17.27
N VAL A 185 -2.60 23.40 16.43
CA VAL A 185 -1.82 24.31 15.57
C VAL A 185 -2.62 24.68 14.33
N ILE A 186 -3.08 23.65 13.64
CA ILE A 186 -3.77 23.74 12.36
C ILE A 186 -4.59 22.47 12.15
N GLN A 187 -5.70 22.60 11.43
CA GLN A 187 -6.56 21.51 11.02
C GLN A 187 -6.89 21.67 9.53
N ASP A 188 -7.55 20.66 8.98
CA ASP A 188 -8.07 20.67 7.61
C ASP A 188 -6.94 20.81 6.57
N ILE A 189 -5.78 20.18 6.87
CA ILE A 189 -4.63 20.11 5.97
C ILE A 189 -4.43 18.69 5.45
N LYS A 190 -3.88 18.57 4.24
CA LYS A 190 -3.58 17.26 3.65
C LYS A 190 -2.22 16.74 4.09
N LEU A 191 -2.17 15.52 4.63
CA LEU A 191 -0.92 14.93 5.10
C LEU A 191 0.10 14.76 3.95
N MET A 192 -0.34 14.45 2.73
CA MET A 192 0.53 14.38 1.54
C MET A 192 1.39 15.65 1.32
N LYS A 193 0.89 16.83 1.70
CA LYS A 193 1.58 18.11 1.52
C LYS A 193 2.52 18.44 2.68
N TYR A 194 2.15 18.05 3.90
CA TYR A 194 2.82 18.52 5.12
C TYR A 194 3.54 17.43 5.91
N GLY A 195 3.34 16.14 5.61
CA GLY A 195 3.87 15.01 6.38
C GLY A 195 5.38 15.07 6.55
N LYS A 196 6.14 15.17 5.46
CA LYS A 196 7.61 15.33 5.51
C LYS A 196 8.06 16.54 6.33
N THR A 197 7.34 17.66 6.22
CA THR A 197 7.65 18.88 6.98
C THR A 197 7.42 18.67 8.48
N ILE A 198 6.34 17.98 8.85
CA ILE A 198 6.01 17.66 10.24
C ILE A 198 7.04 16.71 10.85
N GLU A 199 7.47 15.69 10.11
CA GLU A 199 8.51 14.76 10.54
C GLU A 199 9.83 15.50 10.83
N ILE A 200 10.24 16.42 9.95
CA ILE A 200 11.44 17.26 10.17
C ILE A 200 11.30 18.11 11.43
N LEU A 201 10.12 18.70 11.67
CA LEU A 201 9.87 19.45 12.90
C LEU A 201 9.93 18.53 14.13
N ASN A 202 9.43 17.31 14.06
CA ASN A 202 9.50 16.35 15.16
C ASN A 202 10.92 15.84 15.42
N GLN A 203 11.73 15.62 14.40
CA GLN A 203 13.16 15.30 14.58
C GLN A 203 13.89 16.41 15.35
N LYS A 204 13.50 17.67 15.13
CA LYS A 204 14.15 18.83 15.73
C LYS A 204 13.62 19.18 17.12
N TYR A 205 12.30 19.09 17.31
CA TYR A 205 11.60 19.64 18.47
C TYR A 205 10.83 18.60 19.29
N ASN A 206 10.58 17.42 18.72
CA ASN A 206 9.93 16.26 19.33
C ASN A 206 8.63 16.60 20.09
N CYS A 207 7.68 17.29 19.44
CA CYS A 207 6.55 17.90 20.12
C CYS A 207 5.19 17.84 19.40
N LEU A 208 5.11 17.33 18.18
CA LEU A 208 3.90 17.33 17.35
C LEU A 208 3.23 15.97 17.26
N GLU A 209 1.92 15.93 17.43
CA GLU A 209 1.07 14.79 17.05
C GLU A 209 0.15 15.16 15.89
N VAL A 210 -0.09 14.20 15.01
CA VAL A 210 -1.00 14.33 13.86
C VAL A 210 -2.11 13.31 14.00
N TYR A 211 -3.36 13.77 13.87
CA TYR A 211 -4.56 12.96 13.97
C TYR A 211 -5.33 12.99 12.65
N ASN A 212 -5.83 11.85 12.19
CA ASN A 212 -6.78 11.77 11.07
C ASN A 212 -8.21 12.18 11.49
N SER A 213 -9.14 12.13 10.54
CA SER A 213 -10.57 12.41 10.75
C SER A 213 -11.23 11.50 11.82
N LYS A 214 -10.68 10.30 12.03
CA LYS A 214 -11.13 9.29 13.00
C LYS A 214 -10.42 9.39 14.36
N ASN A 215 -9.62 10.44 14.60
CA ASN A 215 -8.79 10.63 15.79
C ASN A 215 -7.75 9.52 16.04
N VAL A 216 -7.27 8.84 14.99
CA VAL A 216 -6.12 7.95 15.04
C VAL A 216 -4.85 8.77 14.89
N ILE A 217 -3.84 8.50 15.72
CA ILE A 217 -2.53 9.16 15.65
C ILE A 217 -1.73 8.59 14.48
N LEU A 218 -1.35 9.45 13.55
CA LEU A 218 -0.55 9.11 12.36
C LEU A 218 0.94 9.41 12.54
N ILE A 219 1.25 10.52 13.23
CA ILE A 219 2.61 10.94 13.56
C ILE A 219 2.62 11.31 15.04
N SER A 220 3.64 10.88 15.77
CA SER A 220 3.82 11.15 17.19
C SER A 220 5.28 11.49 17.51
N PRO A 221 5.56 12.27 18.57
CA PRO A 221 6.90 12.42 19.13
C PRO A 221 7.45 11.06 19.59
N VAL A 222 8.76 10.87 19.43
CA VAL A 222 9.47 9.71 19.96
C VAL A 222 9.37 9.72 21.49
N LYS A 223 9.17 8.54 22.10
CA LYS A 223 9.23 8.39 23.56
C LYS A 223 10.68 8.60 24.00
N ASN A 224 10.91 9.58 24.86
CA ASN A 224 12.18 9.74 25.57
C ASN A 224 12.31 8.65 26.64
#